data_AF-A0A6J4XME9-F1
#
_entry.id   AF-A0A6J4XME9-F1
#
_cell.length_a   1.000
_cell.length_b   1.000
_cell.length_c   1.000
_cell.angle_alpha   90.00
_cell.angle_beta   90.00
_cell.angle_gamma   90.00
#
_symmetry.space_group_name_H-M   'P 1'
#
loop_
_entity.id
_entity.type
_entity.pdbx_description
1 polymer ?
#
loop_
_entity_poly.entity_id
_entity_poly.type
_entity_poly.pdbx_seq_one_letter_code
_entity_poly.pdbx_strand_id
1 'polypeptide(L)'
;MNDKAYHVREQFSDQKHIIDLLMAEDPEFFGLCEDYDACVNALRHWTSSQEPEAETRVNEYRVLVQELQEEITQALTRLNRK
;
A
#
# COMPACT_ATOMS: atom_id res chain seq x y z
N MET A 1 15.16 2.63 11.08
CA MET A 1 14.01 1.71 11.14
C MET A 1 13.43 1.66 9.74
N ASN A 2 13.34 0.48 9.14
CA ASN A 2 12.70 0.30 7.85
C ASN A 2 11.24 0.69 8.05
N ASP A 3 10.82 1.86 7.58
CA ASP A 3 9.43 2.31 7.64
C ASP A 3 8.64 1.62 6.51
N LYS A 4 8.77 0.29 6.48
CA LYS A 4 8.01 -0.60 5.61
C LYS A 4 6.56 -0.47 6.07
N ALA A 5 5.68 -0.06 5.17
CA ALA A 5 4.28 0.32 5.40
C ALA A 5 4.03 1.76 5.92
N TYR A 6 4.93 2.72 5.66
CA TYR A 6 4.69 4.13 5.96
C TYR A 6 3.42 4.65 5.27
N HIS A 7 3.29 4.44 3.95
CA HIS A 7 2.15 4.98 3.19
C HIS A 7 0.86 4.25 3.54
N VAL A 8 0.93 2.95 3.78
CA VAL A 8 -0.21 2.18 4.34
C VAL A 8 -0.68 2.79 5.67
N ARG A 9 0.22 3.05 6.62
CA ARG A 9 -0.16 3.62 7.93
C ARG A 9 -0.71 5.04 7.81
N GLU A 10 -0.21 5.84 6.87
CA GLU A 10 -0.79 7.16 6.59
C GLU A 10 -2.20 7.05 6.01
N GLN A 11 -2.38 6.17 5.02
CA GLN A 11 -3.65 5.99 4.34
C GLN A 11 -4.75 5.47 5.27
N PHE A 12 -4.39 4.56 6.18
CA PHE A 12 -5.31 3.93 7.12
C PHE A 12 -5.04 4.39 8.56
N SER A 13 -4.92 5.71 8.75
CA SER A 13 -4.46 6.28 10.01
C SER A 13 -5.32 5.93 11.24
N ASP A 14 -6.62 5.72 11.05
CA ASP A 14 -7.54 5.29 12.10
C ASP A 14 -7.32 3.83 12.55
N GLN A 15 -6.67 3.02 11.70
CA GLN A 15 -6.50 1.57 11.90
C GLN A 15 -5.03 1.17 12.07
N LYS A 16 -4.12 2.11 12.34
CA LYS A 16 -2.67 1.86 12.50
C LYS A 16 -2.35 0.68 13.43
N HIS A 17 -3.01 0.63 14.60
CA HIS A 17 -2.80 -0.43 15.57
C HIS A 17 -3.18 -1.83 15.04
N ILE A 18 -4.24 -1.91 14.23
CA ILE A 18 -4.67 -3.15 13.59
C ILE A 18 -3.69 -3.56 12.51
N ILE A 19 -3.22 -2.60 11.71
CA ILE A 19 -2.22 -2.83 10.66
C ILE A 19 -0.94 -3.37 11.27
N ASP A 20 -0.42 -2.75 12.33
CA ASP A 20 0.81 -3.19 12.99
C ASP A 20 0.66 -4.60 13.58
N LEU A 21 -0.52 -4.93 14.14
CA LEU A 21 -0.81 -6.27 14.62
C LEU A 21 -0.83 -7.30 13.48
N LEU A 22 -1.58 -7.03 12.41
CA LEU A 22 -1.66 -7.92 11.25
C LEU A 22 -0.32 -8.11 10.57
N MET A 23 0.47 -7.06 10.42
CA MET A 23 1.83 -7.15 9.88
C MET A 23 2.75 -8.04 10.71
N ALA A 24 2.53 -8.13 12.03
CA ALA A 24 3.32 -8.99 12.92
C ALA A 24 2.84 -10.45 12.88
N GLU A 25 1.55 -10.69 12.65
CA GLU A 25 0.92 -12.02 12.73
C GLU A 25 0.75 -12.70 11.36
N ASP A 26 0.65 -11.93 10.28
CA ASP A 26 0.33 -12.38 8.93
C ASP A 26 1.42 -11.92 7.93
N PRO A 27 2.36 -12.80 7.56
CA PRO A 27 3.41 -12.48 6.58
C PRO A 27 2.88 -12.15 5.18
N GLU A 28 1.70 -12.67 4.80
CA GLU A 28 1.08 -12.36 3.51
C GLU A 28 0.57 -10.92 3.53
N PHE A 29 -0.10 -10.52 4.61
CA PHE A 29 -0.51 -9.13 4.81
C PHE A 29 0.69 -8.16 4.92
N PHE A 30 1.78 -8.59 5.56
CA PHE A 30 3.02 -7.82 5.58
C PHE A 30 3.56 -7.56 4.16
N GLY A 31 3.63 -8.61 3.33
CA GLY A 31 4.03 -8.48 1.92
C GLY A 31 3.11 -7.54 1.14
N LEU A 32 1.80 -7.64 1.34
CA LEU A 32 0.81 -6.74 0.73
C LEU A 32 1.07 -5.27 1.09
N CYS A 33 1.42 -5.00 2.35
CA CYS A 33 1.77 -3.64 2.79
C CYS A 33 3.09 -3.15 2.18
N GLU A 34 4.08 -4.03 2.01
CA GLU A 34 5.33 -3.70 1.31
C GLU A 34 5.08 -3.36 -0.16
N ASP A 35 4.24 -4.13 -0.84
CA ASP A 35 3.89 -3.92 -2.24
C ASP A 35 3.13 -2.60 -2.44
N TYR A 36 2.21 -2.27 -1.54
CA TYR A 36 1.51 -0.98 -1.55
C TYR A 36 2.49 0.18 -1.44
N ASP A 37 3.39 0.14 -0.45
CA ASP A 37 4.38 1.18 -0.24
C ASP A 37 5.33 1.34 -1.43
N ALA A 38 5.77 0.23 -2.02
CA ALA A 38 6.60 0.24 -3.22
C ALA A 38 5.87 0.88 -4.40
N CYS A 39 4.58 0.54 -4.61
CA CYS A 39 3.76 1.12 -5.67
C CYS A 39 3.50 2.61 -5.47
N VAL A 40 3.24 3.06 -4.25
CA VAL A 40 3.09 4.50 -3.94
C VAL A 40 4.39 5.26 -4.20
N ASN A 41 5.53 4.71 -3.80
CA ASN A 41 6.83 5.31 -4.08
C ASN A 41 7.13 5.38 -5.58
N ALA A 42 6.84 4.31 -6.33
CA ALA A 42 6.99 4.29 -7.78
C ALA A 42 6.05 5.31 -8.45
N LEU A 43 4.78 5.38 -8.03
CA LEU A 43 3.82 6.36 -8.53
C LEU A 43 4.32 7.79 -8.32
N ARG A 44 4.84 8.12 -7.13
CA ARG A 44 5.42 9.44 -6.85
C ARG A 44 6.62 9.74 -7.76
N HIS A 45 7.50 8.76 -7.94
CA HIS A 45 8.64 8.89 -8.85
C HIS A 45 8.19 9.18 -10.28
N TRP A 46 7.32 8.36 -10.85
CA TRP A 46 6.83 8.51 -12.23
C TRP A 46 6.02 9.79 -12.43
N THR A 47 5.27 10.24 -11.41
CA THR A 47 4.54 11.52 -11.46
C THR A 47 5.48 12.72 -11.62
N SER A 48 6.70 12.63 -11.10
CA SER A 48 7.72 13.66 -11.23
C SER A 48 8.66 13.48 -12.43
N SER A 49 8.52 12.36 -13.15
CA SER A 49 9.40 12.00 -14.25
C SER A 49 9.02 12.74 -15.54
N GLN A 50 10.03 13.05 -16.36
CA GLN A 50 9.85 13.60 -17.71
C GLN A 50 10.08 12.55 -18.80
N GLU A 51 10.27 11.29 -18.41
CA GLU A 51 10.44 10.19 -19.37
C GLU A 51 9.17 10.00 -20.22
N PRO A 52 9.29 9.59 -21.48
CA PRO A 52 8.13 9.40 -22.37
C PRO A 52 7.08 8.44 -21.82
N GLU A 53 7.49 7.43 -21.04
CA GLU A 53 6.60 6.44 -20.45
C GLU A 53 5.98 6.90 -19.13
N ALA A 54 6.33 8.08 -18.61
CA ALA A 54 5.90 8.55 -17.29
C ALA A 54 4.38 8.55 -17.15
N GLU A 55 3.65 9.05 -18.16
CA GLU A 55 2.18 9.08 -18.15
C GLU A 55 1.58 7.67 -18.09
N THR A 56 2.08 6.74 -18.91
CA THR A 56 1.65 5.34 -18.91
C THR A 56 1.92 4.69 -17.56
N ARG A 57 3.13 4.85 -17.02
CA ARG A 57 3.51 4.30 -15.71
C ARG A 57 2.67 4.88 -14.58
N VAL A 58 2.39 6.18 -14.59
CA VAL A 58 1.51 6.81 -13.60
C VAL A 58 0.12 6.17 -13.64
N ASN A 59 -0.44 5.94 -14.82
CA ASN A 59 -1.76 5.31 -14.94
C ASN A 59 -1.74 3.85 -14.45
N GLU A 60 -0.71 3.07 -14.82
CA GLU A 60 -0.53 1.69 -14.33
C GLU A 60 -0.42 1.63 -12.80
N TYR A 61 0.48 2.42 -12.21
CA TYR A 61 0.68 2.42 -10.77
C TYR A 61 -0.51 2.98 -9.99
N ARG A 62 -1.31 3.90 -10.56
CA ARG A 62 -2.56 4.33 -9.92
C ARG A 62 -3.56 3.20 -9.79
N VAL A 63 -3.71 2.38 -10.83
CA VAL A 63 -4.59 1.20 -10.79
C VAL A 63 -4.09 0.20 -9.75
N LEU A 64 -2.78 -0.13 -9.78
CA LEU A 64 -2.20 -1.05 -8.81
C LEU A 64 -2.34 -0.57 -7.36
N VAL A 65 -2.09 0.71 -7.09
CA VAL A 65 -2.27 1.29 -5.75
C VAL A 65 -3.72 1.17 -5.29
N GLN A 66 -4.68 1.37 -6.20
CA GLN A 66 -6.10 1.21 -5.88
C GLN A 66 -6.45 -0.25 -5.56
N GLU A 67 -6.01 -1.20 -6.38
CA GLU A 67 -6.23 -2.63 -6.16
C GLU A 67 -5.65 -3.10 -4.82
N LEU A 68 -4.41 -2.72 -4.53
CA LEU A 68 -3.75 -3.02 -3.25
C LEU A 68 -4.49 -2.38 -2.06
N GLN A 69 -4.98 -1.14 -2.21
CA GLN A 69 -5.78 -0.50 -1.17
C GLN A 69 -7.09 -1.25 -0.88
N GLU A 70 -7.75 -1.75 -1.93
CA GLU A 70 -8.97 -2.55 -1.80
C GLU A 70 -8.68 -3.89 -1.09
N GLU A 71 -7.58 -4.57 -1.43
CA GLU A 71 -7.14 -5.80 -0.77
C GLU A 71 -6.83 -5.59 0.73
N ILE A 72 -6.10 -4.52 1.06
CA ILE A 72 -5.82 -4.15 2.46
C ILE A 72 -7.12 -3.87 3.20
N THR A 73 -8.05 -3.12 2.59
CA THR A 73 -9.36 -2.81 3.20
C THR A 73 -10.16 -4.08 3.48
N GLN A 74 -10.12 -5.04 2.56
CA GLN A 74 -10.77 -6.35 2.74
C GLN A 74 -10.12 -7.15 3.87
N ALA A 75 -8.79 -7.18 3.96
CA ALA A 75 -8.08 -7.85 5.06
C ALA A 75 -8.45 -7.24 6.43
N LEU A 76 -8.46 -5.90 6.54
CA LEU A 76 -8.86 -5.20 7.76
C LEU A 76 -10.33 -5.48 8.13
N THR A 77 -11.22 -5.55 7.13
CA THR A 77 -12.64 -5.88 7.35
C THR A 77 -12.82 -7.33 7.82
N ARG A 78 -12.02 -8.27 7.30
CA ARG A 78 -12.05 -9.68 7.72
C ARG A 78 -11.63 -9.83 9.19
N LEU A 79 -10.66 -9.05 9.67
CA LEU A 79 -10.25 -9.09 11.07
C LEU A 79 -11.33 -8.55 12.02
N ASN A 80 -12.00 -7.45 11.67
CA ASN A 80 -13.09 -6.87 12.48
C ASN A 80 -14.32 -7.78 12.64
N ARG A 81 -14.41 -8.88 11.89
CA ARG A 81 -15.52 -9.85 11.95
C ARG A 81 -15.19 -11.11 12.79
N LYS A 82 -13.95 -11.25 13.26
CA LYS A 82 -13.53 -12.32 14.19
C LYS A 82 -13.64 -11.83 15.62
#